data_AF-A0A960BAI8-F1
#
_entry.id   AF-A0A960BAI8-F1
#
_cell.length_a   1.000
_cell.length_b   1.000
_cell.length_c   1.000
_cell.angle_alpha   90.00
_cell.angle_beta   90.00
_cell.angle_gamma   90.00
#
_symmetry.space_group_name_H-M   'P 1'
#
loop_
_entity.id
_entity.type
_entity.pdbx_description
1 polymer ?
#
loop_
_entity_poly.entity_id
_entity_poly.type
_entity_poly.pdbx_seq_one_letter_code
_entity_poly.pdbx_strand_id
1 'polypeptide(L)'
;MRTLLFAPVVALALAAAPLAAPPAFAADGHVVINEAYVNGGSTGATYLNKYVELYNPTGSAVSLDGWSLQYRSYSGTGAALATALSGSIPAKGYYLIEGTANSSNGADWTTTVTPDATVSTSWSGNSNGGTLILASTTTALSVPTGSVVSDADEIVDLLGYTKSNTFETTVEDAAGSVTTAFTRTDGADTDDNAADFSSTSDFAPTNSAGDTYDGTDPGDPGTTITPIHEIQGTGDASPLVGQTVTTTGFVTAAYATGGFRGYTIQEAGSGTSLDDSSDAVYVYSSATVGEVAIGDYVQVTGAVSEYSGLTELSVASGGLTELDAAGLTPPTPAEVAWPRTDGAREALESMLVAPQGDFTVTDTYSTNYYA
;
A
#
# COMPACT_ATOMS: atom_id res chain seq x y z
N MET A 1 10.65 -86.88 14.41
CA MET A 1 9.90 -86.20 13.33
C MET A 1 9.21 -84.99 13.96
N ARG A 2 9.66 -83.78 13.58
CA ARG A 2 9.03 -82.46 13.74
C ARG A 2 8.73 -81.90 15.15
N THR A 3 9.69 -81.06 15.56
CA THR A 3 9.64 -79.89 16.44
C THR A 3 8.45 -78.96 16.19
N LEU A 4 7.89 -78.34 17.24
CA LEU A 4 7.19 -77.06 17.19
C LEU A 4 7.33 -76.33 18.54
N LEU A 5 8.18 -75.29 18.56
CA LEU A 5 8.26 -74.27 19.60
C LEU A 5 7.24 -73.17 19.26
N PHE A 6 6.33 -72.88 20.19
CA PHE A 6 5.47 -71.70 20.13
C PHE A 6 6.06 -70.62 21.04
N ALA A 7 6.47 -69.49 20.44
CA ALA A 7 6.84 -68.27 21.16
C ALA A 7 5.59 -67.39 21.31
N PRO A 8 5.28 -66.84 22.50
CA PRO A 8 4.20 -65.88 22.65
C PRO A 8 4.69 -64.48 22.23
N VAL A 9 4.01 -63.87 21.27
CA VAL A 9 4.15 -62.44 20.95
C VAL A 9 3.30 -61.67 21.95
N VAL A 10 3.94 -60.90 22.83
CA VAL A 10 3.26 -59.94 23.71
C VAL A 10 3.05 -58.66 22.90
N ALA A 11 1.80 -58.39 22.50
CA ALA A 11 1.40 -57.14 21.89
C ALA A 11 1.22 -56.07 22.98
N LEU A 12 2.08 -55.05 22.98
CA LEU A 12 1.96 -53.88 23.84
C LEU A 12 0.90 -52.94 23.23
N ALA A 13 -0.31 -52.94 23.80
CA ALA A 13 -1.36 -51.99 23.43
C ALA A 13 -1.02 -50.61 24.00
N LEU A 14 -0.65 -49.67 23.13
CA LEU A 14 -0.44 -48.27 23.48
C LEU A 14 -1.82 -47.60 23.61
N ALA A 15 -2.28 -47.38 24.85
CA ALA A 15 -3.50 -46.64 25.12
C ALA A 15 -3.27 -45.15 24.81
N ALA A 16 -3.80 -44.67 23.69
CA ALA A 16 -3.90 -43.25 23.41
C ALA A 16 -5.00 -42.65 24.30
N ALA A 17 -4.59 -41.93 25.36
CA ALA A 17 -5.52 -41.08 26.10
C ALA A 17 -5.90 -39.89 25.19
N PRO A 18 -7.19 -39.51 25.10
CA PRO A 18 -7.56 -38.28 24.42
C PRO A 18 -6.93 -37.11 25.19
N LEU A 19 -6.06 -36.37 24.50
CA LEU A 19 -5.58 -35.08 24.97
C LEU A 19 -6.78 -34.14 24.92
N ALA A 20 -7.48 -33.97 26.04
CA ALA A 20 -8.43 -32.88 26.18
C ALA A 20 -7.59 -31.61 26.34
N ALA A 21 -7.57 -30.76 25.30
CA ALA A 21 -7.04 -29.42 25.42
C ALA A 21 -7.76 -28.72 26.60
N PRO A 22 -7.05 -28.06 27.51
CA PRO A 22 -7.73 -27.20 28.48
C PRO A 22 -8.58 -26.18 27.72
N PRO A 23 -9.75 -25.78 28.25
CA PRO A 23 -10.46 -24.64 27.68
C PRO A 23 -9.49 -23.46 27.66
N ALA A 24 -9.26 -22.88 26.49
CA ALA A 24 -8.57 -21.61 26.36
C ALA A 24 -9.35 -20.58 27.19
N PHE A 25 -8.72 -20.05 28.21
CA PHE A 25 -9.30 -18.96 28.99
C PHE A 25 -9.25 -17.70 28.13
N ALA A 26 -10.35 -17.36 27.46
CA ALA A 26 -10.60 -15.98 27.06
C ALA A 26 -10.91 -15.19 28.35
N ALA A 27 -9.86 -14.80 29.07
CA ALA A 27 -9.92 -13.93 30.22
C ALA A 27 -9.42 -12.56 29.75
N ASP A 28 -10.34 -11.59 29.64
CA ASP A 28 -10.12 -10.16 29.35
C ASP A 28 -8.77 -9.86 28.67
N GLY A 29 -8.74 -9.86 27.33
CA GLY A 29 -7.53 -9.62 26.54
C GLY A 29 -6.75 -8.36 26.95
N HIS A 30 -5.54 -8.16 26.43
CA HIS A 30 -4.73 -6.98 26.74
C HIS A 30 -4.71 -6.02 25.54
N VAL A 31 -4.14 -4.82 25.70
CA VAL A 31 -3.98 -3.89 24.57
C VAL A 31 -2.97 -4.46 23.59
N VAL A 32 -3.32 -4.50 22.32
CA VAL A 32 -2.51 -5.09 21.26
C VAL A 32 -2.02 -4.06 20.25
N ILE A 33 -0.92 -4.34 19.56
CA ILE A 33 -0.54 -3.75 18.28
C ILE A 33 -1.55 -4.25 17.25
N ASN A 34 -2.41 -3.35 16.77
CA ASN A 34 -3.46 -3.70 15.82
C ASN A 34 -2.99 -3.55 14.37
N GLU A 35 -2.27 -2.47 14.09
CA GLU A 35 -1.84 -2.12 12.74
C GLU A 35 -0.48 -1.43 12.76
N ALA A 36 0.37 -1.73 11.78
CA ALA A 36 1.68 -1.09 11.62
C ALA A 36 1.96 -0.79 10.15
N TYR A 37 1.92 0.51 9.81
CA TYR A 37 2.38 1.02 8.53
C TYR A 37 3.81 1.53 8.64
N VAL A 38 4.74 0.82 7.99
CA VAL A 38 6.18 0.95 8.28
C VAL A 38 6.98 1.71 7.23
N ASN A 39 6.38 2.11 6.11
CA ASN A 39 7.07 2.63 4.93
C ASN A 39 6.69 4.06 4.50
N GLY A 40 5.99 4.80 5.35
CA GLY A 40 5.49 6.13 5.02
C GLY A 40 6.54 7.09 4.47
N GLY A 41 6.13 7.91 3.50
CA GLY A 41 6.98 8.94 2.90
C GLY A 41 7.88 8.44 1.78
N SER A 42 7.93 7.12 1.54
CA SER A 42 8.72 6.54 0.45
C SER A 42 8.03 6.75 -0.91
N THR A 43 8.76 6.71 -2.02
CA THR A 43 8.14 6.80 -3.36
C THR A 43 7.08 5.70 -3.54
N GLY A 44 5.86 6.11 -3.89
CA GLY A 44 4.70 5.21 -4.01
C GLY A 44 4.04 4.83 -2.67
N ALA A 45 4.40 5.48 -1.57
CA ALA A 45 3.76 5.27 -0.28
C ALA A 45 2.28 5.69 -0.29
N THR A 46 1.41 4.85 0.29
CA THR A 46 0.02 5.22 0.58
C THR A 46 -0.04 6.46 1.46
N TYR A 47 0.75 6.50 2.54
CA TYR A 47 0.74 7.60 3.50
C TYR A 47 2.10 8.27 3.67
N LEU A 48 2.08 9.57 3.96
CA LEU A 48 3.25 10.38 4.25
C LEU A 48 3.96 9.88 5.50
N ASN A 49 3.23 9.73 6.59
CA ASN A 49 3.78 9.33 7.87
C ASN A 49 3.55 7.85 8.11
N LYS A 50 4.55 7.20 8.71
CA LYS A 50 4.39 5.86 9.28
C LYS A 50 3.43 5.95 10.46
N TYR A 51 2.81 4.84 10.83
CA TYR A 51 2.10 4.78 12.10
C TYR A 51 2.09 3.37 12.69
N VAL A 52 1.81 3.32 13.99
CA VAL A 52 1.38 2.14 14.72
C VAL A 52 0.06 2.47 15.39
N GLU A 53 -0.92 1.60 15.22
CA GLU A 53 -2.21 1.68 15.90
C GLU A 53 -2.27 0.58 16.97
N LEU A 54 -2.68 0.95 18.17
CA LEU A 54 -2.99 0.03 19.24
C LEU A 54 -4.50 -0.16 19.34
N TYR A 55 -4.96 -1.35 19.72
CA TYR A 55 -6.37 -1.64 19.97
C TYR A 55 -6.57 -2.17 21.39
N ASN A 56 -7.63 -1.72 22.04
CA ASN A 56 -8.04 -2.21 23.35
C ASN A 56 -9.24 -3.17 23.22
N PRO A 57 -9.03 -4.49 23.20
CA PRO A 57 -10.10 -5.48 23.12
C PRO A 57 -10.88 -5.64 24.43
N THR A 58 -10.54 -4.93 25.51
CA THR A 58 -11.24 -5.07 26.79
C THR A 58 -12.58 -4.34 26.83
N GLY A 59 -13.36 -4.62 27.87
CA GLY A 59 -14.61 -3.91 28.16
C GLY A 59 -14.43 -2.60 28.95
N SER A 60 -13.21 -2.13 29.18
CA SER A 60 -12.92 -0.92 29.97
C SER A 60 -11.80 -0.10 29.35
N ALA A 61 -11.71 1.19 29.68
CA ALA A 61 -10.58 2.00 29.21
C ALA A 61 -9.27 1.53 29.87
N VAL A 62 -8.18 1.48 29.10
CA VAL A 62 -6.84 1.12 29.58
C VAL A 62 -5.94 2.36 29.54
N SER A 63 -5.34 2.70 30.68
CA SER A 63 -4.33 3.78 30.75
C SER A 63 -2.99 3.29 30.20
N LEU A 64 -2.34 4.14 29.40
CA LEU A 64 -0.99 3.93 28.87
C LEU A 64 0.07 4.73 29.65
N ASP A 65 -0.30 5.33 30.79
CA ASP A 65 0.64 6.09 31.60
C ASP A 65 1.73 5.15 32.15
N GLY A 66 2.98 5.46 31.83
CA GLY A 66 4.14 4.63 32.18
C GLY A 66 4.46 3.53 31.16
N TRP A 67 3.69 3.42 30.07
CA TRP A 67 3.96 2.50 28.97
C TRP A 67 4.85 3.15 27.91
N SER A 68 5.39 2.34 26.99
CA SER A 68 6.08 2.82 25.80
C SER A 68 5.81 1.94 24.59
N LEU A 69 5.85 2.55 23.41
CA LEU A 69 6.10 1.84 22.16
C LEU A 69 7.61 1.83 21.94
N GLN A 70 8.19 0.64 21.75
CA GLN A 70 9.61 0.47 21.52
C GLN A 70 9.90 -0.16 20.17
N TYR A 71 11.03 0.21 19.58
CA TYR A 71 11.47 -0.31 18.30
C TYR A 71 12.90 -0.86 18.36
N ARG A 72 13.12 -2.02 17.74
CA ARG A 72 14.46 -2.57 17.52
C ARG A 72 14.63 -2.99 16.07
N SER A 73 15.81 -2.73 15.51
CA SER A 73 16.13 -3.19 14.15
C SER A 73 16.18 -4.72 14.09
N TYR A 74 15.91 -5.28 12.90
CA TYR A 74 15.76 -6.72 12.69
C TYR A 74 16.90 -7.59 13.22
N SER A 75 18.14 -7.07 13.24
CA SER A 75 19.34 -7.78 13.71
C SER A 75 19.87 -7.23 15.03
N GLY A 76 19.16 -6.30 15.65
CA GLY A 76 19.56 -5.65 16.90
C GLY A 76 19.57 -6.65 18.05
N THR A 77 20.55 -6.51 18.95
CA THR A 77 20.67 -7.31 20.17
C THR A 77 20.77 -6.47 21.45
N GLY A 78 20.85 -5.13 21.29
CA GLY A 78 20.85 -4.18 22.40
C GLY A 78 19.44 -3.80 22.86
N ALA A 79 19.39 -2.79 23.72
CA ALA A 79 18.14 -2.18 24.15
C ALA A 79 17.39 -1.57 22.97
N ALA A 80 16.06 -1.67 22.97
CA ALA A 80 15.20 -1.01 22.00
C ALA A 80 15.21 0.52 22.15
N LEU A 81 14.68 1.22 21.15
CA LEU A 81 14.41 2.65 21.20
C LEU A 81 13.01 2.85 21.75
N ALA A 82 12.89 3.39 22.97
CA ALA A 82 11.60 3.56 23.64
C ALA A 82 11.02 4.96 23.44
N THR A 83 9.73 5.03 23.09
CA THR A 83 8.94 6.26 23.13
C THR A 83 7.83 6.10 24.16
N ALA A 84 7.86 6.94 25.20
CA ALA A 84 6.84 6.92 26.24
C ALA A 84 5.46 7.28 25.67
N LEU A 85 4.45 6.56 26.11
CA LEU A 85 3.04 6.81 25.80
C LEU A 85 2.36 7.49 26.99
N SER A 86 1.16 8.00 26.76
CA SER A 86 0.34 8.63 27.81
C SER A 86 -1.13 8.62 27.42
N GLY A 87 -2.00 8.88 28.40
CA GLY A 87 -3.44 8.91 28.16
C GLY A 87 -4.06 7.52 28.26
N SER A 88 -5.15 7.28 27.54
CA SER A 88 -5.89 6.02 27.65
C SER A 88 -6.58 5.63 26.36
N ILE A 89 -6.70 4.33 26.13
CA ILE A 89 -7.48 3.75 25.03
C ILE A 89 -8.88 3.43 25.56
N PRO A 90 -9.98 3.96 24.97
CA PRO A 90 -11.34 3.55 25.32
C PRO A 90 -11.56 2.04 25.18
N ALA A 91 -12.60 1.51 25.84
CA ALA A 91 -13.01 0.12 25.62
C ALA A 91 -13.37 -0.08 24.15
N LYS A 92 -12.81 -1.10 23.49
CA LYS A 92 -12.99 -1.35 22.04
C LYS A 92 -12.55 -0.17 21.16
N GLY A 93 -11.69 0.70 21.69
CA GLY A 93 -11.14 1.85 20.97
C GLY A 93 -9.70 1.63 20.54
N TYR A 94 -9.16 2.64 19.88
CA TYR A 94 -7.83 2.63 19.28
C TYR A 94 -6.92 3.71 19.88
N TYR A 95 -5.64 3.64 19.58
CA TYR A 95 -4.66 4.68 19.92
C TYR A 95 -3.61 4.77 18.83
N LEU A 96 -3.44 5.96 18.28
CA LEU A 96 -2.65 6.18 17.08
C LEU A 96 -1.30 6.83 17.41
N ILE A 97 -0.22 6.17 17.03
CA ILE A 97 1.14 6.67 17.16
C ILE A 97 1.69 7.03 15.78
N GLU A 98 1.97 8.31 15.54
CA GLU A 98 2.65 8.80 14.34
C GLU A 98 4.15 8.51 14.40
N GLY A 99 4.70 7.99 13.32
CA GLY A 99 6.13 7.86 13.06
C GLY A 99 6.61 8.70 11.88
N THR A 100 7.91 8.94 11.84
CA THR A 100 8.56 9.81 10.84
C THR A 100 8.39 9.30 9.40
N ALA A 101 8.09 10.21 8.48
CA ALA A 101 8.20 10.01 7.03
C ALA A 101 9.65 9.75 6.57
N ASN A 102 9.85 8.91 5.55
CA ASN A 102 11.15 8.72 4.89
C ASN A 102 11.48 9.87 3.90
N SER A 103 10.45 10.47 3.29
CA SER A 103 10.50 11.63 2.38
C SER A 103 9.08 12.20 2.24
N SER A 104 8.85 13.15 1.34
CA SER A 104 7.56 13.84 1.15
C SER A 104 6.70 13.17 0.06
N ASN A 105 6.27 11.92 0.28
CA ASN A 105 5.38 11.18 -0.63
C ASN A 105 4.22 10.53 0.13
N GLY A 106 3.06 10.39 -0.50
CA GLY A 106 1.87 9.77 0.09
C GLY A 106 0.97 10.76 0.83
N ALA A 107 -0.25 10.33 1.18
CA ALA A 107 -1.26 11.17 1.78
C ALA A 107 -0.91 11.55 3.22
N ASP A 108 -1.12 12.82 3.58
CA ASP A 108 -0.93 13.27 4.96
C ASP A 108 -2.23 13.08 5.76
N TRP A 109 -2.39 11.90 6.35
CA TRP A 109 -3.53 11.57 7.21
C TRP A 109 -3.61 12.44 8.48
N THR A 110 -2.52 13.11 8.86
CA THR A 110 -2.51 13.98 10.06
C THR A 110 -3.35 15.25 9.88
N THR A 111 -3.74 15.56 8.64
CA THR A 111 -4.59 16.71 8.30
C THR A 111 -6.03 16.55 8.79
N THR A 112 -6.53 15.32 8.90
CA THR A 112 -7.90 15.02 9.34
C THR A 112 -7.95 14.18 10.61
N VAL A 113 -6.91 13.38 10.89
CA VAL A 113 -6.79 12.58 12.11
C VAL A 113 -5.63 13.08 12.95
N THR A 114 -5.91 13.57 14.15
CA THR A 114 -4.84 13.96 15.09
C THR A 114 -4.30 12.70 15.79
N PRO A 115 -2.99 12.39 15.70
CA PRO A 115 -2.41 11.26 16.41
C PRO A 115 -2.40 11.48 17.92
N ASP A 116 -2.50 10.40 18.69
CA ASP A 116 -2.45 10.43 20.15
C ASP A 116 -1.02 10.60 20.67
N ALA A 117 -0.03 10.11 19.91
CA ALA A 117 1.39 10.26 20.19
C ALA A 117 2.20 10.42 18.90
N THR A 118 3.38 11.03 19.02
CA THR A 118 4.33 11.18 17.91
C THR A 118 5.71 10.69 18.34
N VAL A 119 6.44 9.96 17.48
CA VAL A 119 7.79 9.49 17.77
C VAL A 119 8.85 10.21 16.92
N SER A 120 10.02 10.48 17.50
CA SER A 120 11.13 11.15 16.80
C SER A 120 12.07 10.18 16.07
N THR A 121 12.05 8.90 16.45
CA THR A 121 12.75 7.81 15.76
C THR A 121 11.76 6.70 15.47
N SER A 122 11.39 6.55 14.20
CA SER A 122 10.45 5.51 13.78
C SER A 122 11.13 4.18 13.46
N TRP A 123 10.30 3.24 13.05
CA TRP A 123 10.63 1.89 12.65
C TRP A 123 11.04 1.80 11.17
N SER A 124 11.74 0.73 10.84
CA SER A 124 12.23 0.47 9.47
C SER A 124 11.22 -0.30 8.65
N GLY A 125 10.80 0.23 7.51
CA GLY A 125 10.01 -0.51 6.52
C GLY A 125 10.82 -1.21 5.42
N ASN A 126 12.16 -1.18 5.49
CA ASN A 126 12.98 -1.85 4.48
C ASN A 126 12.81 -3.38 4.49
N SER A 127 13.37 -4.05 3.48
CA SER A 127 13.27 -5.51 3.28
C SER A 127 13.90 -6.40 4.37
N ASN A 128 14.41 -5.82 5.45
CA ASN A 128 14.84 -6.57 6.64
C ASN A 128 13.83 -6.45 7.79
N GLY A 129 12.99 -5.41 7.82
CA GLY A 129 12.00 -5.19 8.87
C GLY A 129 12.60 -4.82 10.24
N GLY A 130 11.94 -5.28 11.29
CA GLY A 130 12.28 -4.94 12.68
C GLY A 130 11.32 -5.55 13.69
N THR A 131 11.41 -5.05 14.93
CA THR A 131 10.57 -5.46 16.06
C THR A 131 9.89 -4.23 16.64
N LEU A 132 8.57 -4.25 16.73
CA LEU A 132 7.77 -3.31 17.52
C LEU A 132 7.39 -4.00 18.83
N ILE A 133 7.52 -3.31 19.96
CA ILE A 133 7.25 -3.85 21.29
C ILE A 133 6.37 -2.84 22.02
N LEU A 134 5.15 -3.24 22.36
CA LEU A 134 4.34 -2.51 23.31
C LEU A 134 4.77 -2.95 24.72
N ALA A 135 5.24 -2.00 25.53
CA ALA A 135 5.80 -2.29 26.83
C ALA A 135 5.10 -1.52 27.95
N SER A 136 4.84 -2.18 29.09
CA SER A 136 4.23 -1.58 30.29
C SER A 136 5.23 -0.79 31.16
N THR A 137 6.35 -0.38 30.56
CA THR A 137 7.42 0.42 31.15
C THR A 137 7.94 1.44 30.15
N THR A 138 8.43 2.59 30.62
CA THR A 138 9.16 3.56 29.78
C THR A 138 10.64 3.21 29.63
N THR A 139 11.14 2.20 30.35
CA THR A 139 12.55 1.79 30.28
C THR A 139 12.76 0.94 29.03
N ALA A 140 13.80 1.26 28.27
CA ALA A 140 14.16 0.52 27.07
C ALA A 140 14.48 -0.97 27.39
N LEU A 141 13.74 -1.88 26.77
CA LEU A 141 13.87 -3.32 26.99
C LEU A 141 15.01 -3.90 26.17
N SER A 142 15.74 -4.86 26.75
CA SER A 142 16.76 -5.67 26.08
C SER A 142 16.27 -7.10 25.91
N VAL A 143 15.28 -7.29 25.04
CA VAL A 143 14.63 -8.60 24.85
C VAL A 143 15.57 -9.57 24.10
N PRO A 144 15.58 -10.88 24.41
CA PRO A 144 16.47 -11.83 23.74
C PRO A 144 16.13 -11.99 22.25
N THR A 145 17.03 -12.62 21.48
CA THR A 145 16.73 -13.05 20.11
C THR A 145 16.01 -14.39 20.11
N GLY A 146 15.12 -14.60 19.14
CA GLY A 146 14.28 -15.78 18.99
C GLY A 146 12.84 -15.49 19.38
N SER A 147 12.09 -16.56 19.62
CA SER A 147 10.71 -16.48 20.10
C SER A 147 10.65 -15.99 21.55
N VAL A 148 9.88 -14.94 21.80
CA VAL A 148 9.59 -14.35 23.11
C VAL A 148 8.08 -14.40 23.34
N VAL A 149 7.61 -15.52 23.88
CA VAL A 149 6.20 -15.79 24.22
C VAL A 149 5.96 -15.92 25.71
N SER A 150 7.04 -15.87 26.50
CA SER A 150 6.91 -15.68 27.94
C SER A 150 7.01 -14.20 28.20
N ASP A 151 5.92 -13.58 28.65
CA ASP A 151 5.90 -12.23 29.17
C ASP A 151 7.08 -12.07 30.14
N ALA A 152 8.18 -11.46 29.68
CA ALA A 152 8.90 -10.63 30.62
C ALA A 152 7.84 -9.64 31.11
N ASP A 153 7.65 -9.46 32.42
CA ASP A 153 6.50 -8.75 33.04
C ASP A 153 6.16 -7.36 32.42
N GLU A 154 7.05 -6.86 31.57
CA GLU A 154 7.03 -5.56 30.92
C GLU A 154 6.67 -5.60 29.42
N ILE A 155 6.65 -6.75 28.73
CA ILE A 155 6.18 -6.87 27.34
C ILE A 155 4.67 -7.12 27.38
N VAL A 156 3.91 -6.27 26.70
CA VAL A 156 2.45 -6.38 26.60
C VAL A 156 2.06 -7.07 25.30
N ASP A 157 2.69 -6.69 24.19
CA ASP A 157 2.51 -7.28 22.86
C ASP A 157 3.77 -6.98 22.02
N LEU A 158 4.11 -7.85 21.07
CA LEU A 158 5.30 -7.72 20.24
C LEU A 158 5.01 -8.13 18.80
N LEU A 159 5.28 -7.24 17.85
CA LEU A 159 5.29 -7.57 16.42
C LEU A 159 6.74 -7.66 15.91
N GLY A 160 7.20 -8.89 15.67
CA GLY A 160 8.37 -9.17 14.85
C GLY A 160 7.98 -9.34 13.39
N TYR A 161 8.48 -8.47 12.51
CA TYR A 161 8.10 -8.48 11.09
C TYR A 161 9.30 -8.62 10.14
N THR A 162 9.02 -9.19 8.97
CA THR A 162 9.93 -9.51 7.87
C THR A 162 11.07 -10.45 8.30
N LYS A 163 12.25 -9.93 8.67
CA LYS A 163 13.41 -10.74 9.10
C LYS A 163 13.80 -10.48 10.55
N SER A 164 12.85 -10.00 11.34
CA SER A 164 13.08 -9.75 12.77
C SER A 164 13.72 -10.97 13.43
N ASN A 165 14.81 -10.75 14.17
CA ASN A 165 15.45 -11.78 14.97
C ASN A 165 14.72 -12.00 16.32
N THR A 166 13.61 -11.32 16.54
CA THR A 166 12.81 -11.31 17.78
C THR A 166 11.34 -11.23 17.40
N PHE A 167 10.54 -12.18 17.85
CA PHE A 167 9.16 -12.38 17.43
C PHE A 167 8.42 -13.21 18.47
N GLU A 168 7.11 -13.28 18.39
CA GLU A 168 6.29 -14.23 19.14
C GLU A 168 6.09 -15.47 18.26
N THR A 169 6.33 -16.67 18.79
CA THR A 169 6.34 -17.99 18.10
C THR A 169 6.94 -18.06 16.69
N THR A 170 6.33 -17.44 15.69
CA THR A 170 6.78 -17.31 14.31
C THR A 170 6.73 -15.84 13.87
N VAL A 171 7.76 -15.37 13.15
CA VAL A 171 7.78 -14.00 12.59
C VAL A 171 6.72 -13.82 11.50
N GLU A 172 6.10 -12.65 11.44
CA GLU A 172 5.32 -12.23 10.26
C GLU A 172 6.30 -11.97 9.10
N ASP A 173 6.36 -12.86 8.11
CA ASP A 173 7.46 -12.92 7.15
C ASP A 173 7.26 -12.09 5.87
N ALA A 174 6.09 -11.45 5.70
CA ALA A 174 5.86 -10.58 4.57
C ALA A 174 6.87 -9.43 4.55
N ALA A 175 7.30 -9.08 3.33
CA ALA A 175 8.10 -7.88 3.13
C ALA A 175 7.23 -6.65 3.40
N GLY A 176 7.73 -5.70 4.19
CA GLY A 176 7.09 -4.40 4.30
C GLY A 176 6.96 -3.75 2.91
N SER A 177 5.75 -3.32 2.56
CA SER A 177 5.47 -2.58 1.32
C SER A 177 5.24 -1.11 1.61
N VAL A 178 5.39 -0.27 0.58
CA VAL A 178 4.96 1.14 0.61
C VAL A 178 3.44 1.26 0.50
N THR A 179 2.75 0.23 0.02
CA THR A 179 1.29 0.20 -0.20
C THR A 179 0.53 -0.77 0.70
N THR A 180 1.16 -1.33 1.74
CA THR A 180 0.48 -2.23 2.68
C THR A 180 0.88 -1.95 4.12
N ALA A 181 0.02 -2.31 5.06
CA ALA A 181 0.29 -2.36 6.49
C ALA A 181 0.21 -3.80 7.01
N PHE A 182 0.91 -4.08 8.11
CA PHE A 182 0.69 -5.29 8.89
C PHE A 182 -0.53 -5.08 9.77
N THR A 183 -1.52 -5.95 9.70
CA THR A 183 -2.81 -5.80 10.39
C THR A 183 -3.20 -7.07 11.13
N ARG A 184 -3.77 -6.88 12.30
CA ARG A 184 -4.35 -7.94 13.14
C ARG A 184 -5.86 -7.95 12.95
N THR A 185 -6.48 -9.13 12.91
CA THR A 185 -7.94 -9.26 12.80
C THR A 185 -8.57 -9.38 14.18
N ASP A 186 -9.60 -8.57 14.45
CA ASP A 186 -10.41 -8.59 15.69
C ASP A 186 -9.60 -8.46 17.00
N GLY A 187 -8.36 -7.96 16.94
CA GLY A 187 -7.45 -7.87 18.08
C GLY A 187 -7.04 -9.23 18.66
N ALA A 188 -7.07 -10.30 17.84
CA ALA A 188 -6.64 -11.62 18.26
C ALA A 188 -5.12 -11.65 18.53
N ASP A 189 -4.75 -12.10 19.72
CA ASP A 189 -3.36 -12.35 20.09
C ASP A 189 -3.21 -13.83 20.45
N THR A 190 -2.40 -14.56 19.70
CA THR A 190 -2.12 -15.98 19.92
C THR A 190 -0.66 -16.22 20.31
N ASP A 191 0.09 -15.17 20.64
CA ASP A 191 1.53 -15.18 20.82
C ASP A 191 2.26 -15.77 19.58
N ASP A 192 1.72 -15.56 18.37
CA ASP A 192 2.32 -15.97 17.10
C ASP A 192 2.10 -14.91 16.02
N ASN A 193 3.15 -14.14 15.70
CA ASN A 193 3.01 -13.01 14.78
C ASN A 193 2.56 -13.43 13.37
N ALA A 194 2.95 -14.61 12.89
CA ALA A 194 2.54 -15.10 11.58
C ALA A 194 1.07 -15.59 11.55
N ALA A 195 0.49 -15.90 12.71
CA ALA A 195 -0.92 -16.26 12.83
C ALA A 195 -1.82 -15.03 13.04
N ASP A 196 -1.29 -14.01 13.72
CA ASP A 196 -2.05 -12.85 14.15
C ASP A 196 -2.04 -11.71 13.13
N PHE A 197 -0.95 -11.58 12.36
CA PHE A 197 -0.80 -10.50 11.38
C PHE A 197 -0.95 -10.98 9.93
N SER A 198 -1.37 -10.04 9.09
CA SER A 198 -1.33 -10.17 7.64
C SER A 198 -1.01 -8.82 6.98
N SER A 199 -0.42 -8.86 5.79
CA SER A 199 -0.12 -7.66 5.00
C SER A 199 -1.30 -7.33 4.07
N THR A 200 -1.91 -6.15 4.24
CA THR A 200 -3.10 -5.72 3.49
C THR A 200 -2.93 -4.32 2.89
N SER A 201 -3.57 -4.07 1.75
CA SER A 201 -3.69 -2.75 1.13
C SER A 201 -4.89 -1.94 1.62
N ASP A 202 -5.79 -2.56 2.37
CA ASP A 202 -6.93 -1.91 3.02
C ASP A 202 -6.59 -1.66 4.49
N PHE A 203 -6.15 -0.43 4.78
CA PHE A 203 -5.70 0.01 6.10
C PHE A 203 -5.95 1.51 6.24
N ALA A 204 -6.31 1.97 7.44
CA ALA A 204 -6.58 3.37 7.71
C ALA A 204 -6.39 3.68 9.21
N PRO A 205 -5.57 4.68 9.57
CA PRO A 205 -5.27 4.97 10.97
C PRO A 205 -6.49 5.53 11.71
N THR A 206 -6.73 5.02 12.92
CA THR A 206 -7.79 5.46 13.85
C THR A 206 -7.23 5.89 15.19
N ASN A 207 -7.56 7.11 15.63
CA ASN A 207 -7.11 7.63 16.93
C ASN A 207 -8.05 7.24 18.10
N SER A 208 -7.69 7.65 19.31
CA SER A 208 -8.48 7.39 20.52
C SER A 208 -9.81 8.13 20.61
N ALA A 209 -10.03 9.15 19.77
CA ALA A 209 -11.34 9.80 19.63
C ALA A 209 -12.29 9.00 18.72
N GLY A 210 -11.80 7.98 18.03
CA GLY A 210 -12.55 7.21 17.03
C GLY A 210 -12.59 7.88 15.66
N ASP A 211 -11.72 8.88 15.42
CA ASP A 211 -11.54 9.45 14.10
C ASP A 211 -10.67 8.50 13.29
N THR A 212 -11.27 7.86 12.29
CA THR A 212 -10.58 7.05 11.29
C THR A 212 -10.30 7.92 10.07
N TYR A 213 -9.11 7.79 9.50
CA TYR A 213 -8.80 8.44 8.24
C TYR A 213 -9.70 7.86 7.14
N ASP A 214 -10.66 8.64 6.68
CA ASP A 214 -11.72 8.21 5.75
C ASP A 214 -11.34 8.35 4.28
N GLY A 215 -10.08 8.67 4.01
CA GLY A 215 -9.57 8.78 2.65
C GLY A 215 -9.91 10.09 1.95
N THR A 216 -10.24 11.21 2.63
CA THR A 216 -10.09 12.50 1.94
C THR A 216 -8.60 12.85 1.82
N ASP A 217 -7.92 12.16 0.91
CA ASP A 217 -6.56 12.44 0.46
C ASP A 217 -6.63 13.49 -0.66
N PRO A 218 -5.69 14.46 -0.71
CA PRO A 218 -5.34 15.19 -1.92
C PRO A 218 -4.92 14.30 -3.12
N GLY A 219 -4.93 12.97 -2.97
CA GLY A 219 -4.60 11.91 -3.92
C GLY A 219 -5.34 10.57 -3.70
N ASP A 220 -6.43 10.55 -2.92
CA ASP A 220 -7.40 9.46 -3.00
C ASP A 220 -8.15 9.86 -4.24
N PRO A 221 -8.13 9.05 -5.30
CA PRO A 221 -9.14 9.24 -6.28
C PRO A 221 -10.43 8.89 -5.56
N GLY A 222 -11.09 9.90 -5.00
CA GLY A 222 -12.49 9.75 -4.68
C GLY A 222 -13.13 9.02 -5.86
N THR A 223 -14.09 8.14 -5.61
CA THR A 223 -14.80 7.38 -6.66
C THR A 223 -15.24 8.19 -7.90
N THR A 224 -15.19 9.52 -7.80
CA THR A 224 -15.05 10.51 -8.87
C THR A 224 -13.96 10.18 -9.90
N ILE A 225 -14.41 9.80 -11.09
CA ILE A 225 -13.59 9.78 -12.30
C ILE A 225 -13.26 11.22 -12.70
N THR A 226 -11.98 11.57 -12.74
CA THR A 226 -11.47 12.83 -13.31
C THR A 226 -11.40 12.69 -14.84
N PRO A 227 -12.08 13.54 -15.62
CA PRO A 227 -11.92 13.55 -17.07
C PRO A 227 -10.47 13.82 -17.48
N ILE A 228 -10.00 13.18 -18.55
CA ILE A 228 -8.65 13.35 -19.09
C ILE A 228 -8.41 14.80 -19.52
N HIS A 229 -9.40 15.48 -20.09
CA HIS A 229 -9.26 16.90 -20.46
C HIS A 229 -9.05 17.82 -19.25
N GLU A 230 -9.54 17.45 -18.06
CA GLU A 230 -9.22 18.17 -16.81
C GLU A 230 -7.82 17.84 -16.29
N ILE A 231 -7.33 16.62 -16.54
CA ILE A 231 -5.95 16.21 -16.24
C ILE A 231 -4.97 16.97 -17.12
N GLN A 232 -5.24 17.07 -18.42
CA GLN A 232 -4.42 17.83 -19.37
C GLN A 232 -4.47 19.34 -19.07
N GLY A 233 -5.68 19.89 -18.94
CA GLY A 233 -5.87 21.35 -18.86
C GLY A 233 -5.53 22.06 -20.17
N THR A 234 -5.51 23.40 -20.15
CA THR A 234 -5.33 24.24 -21.34
C THR A 234 -3.97 24.92 -21.44
N GLY A 235 -3.02 24.56 -20.57
CA GLY A 235 -1.67 25.13 -20.52
C GLY A 235 -0.61 24.10 -20.83
N ASP A 236 0.64 24.53 -20.97
CA ASP A 236 1.80 23.67 -21.31
C ASP A 236 2.20 22.66 -20.20
N ALA A 237 1.41 22.56 -19.12
CA ALA A 237 1.61 21.63 -18.03
C ALA A 237 0.27 21.39 -17.33
N SER A 238 0.07 20.18 -16.84
CA SER A 238 -1.15 19.80 -16.15
C SER A 238 -1.39 20.66 -14.89
N PRO A 239 -2.65 21.10 -14.64
CA PRO A 239 -3.00 21.75 -13.37
C PRO A 239 -3.00 20.78 -12.18
N LEU A 240 -2.90 19.48 -12.44
CA LEU A 240 -2.99 18.41 -11.45
C LEU A 240 -1.64 17.75 -11.14
N VAL A 241 -0.51 18.28 -11.63
CA VAL A 241 0.83 17.75 -11.35
C VAL A 241 1.03 17.51 -9.84
N GLY A 242 1.48 16.30 -9.52
CA GLY A 242 1.72 15.84 -8.14
C GLY A 242 0.48 15.29 -7.42
N GLN A 243 -0.71 15.43 -7.99
CA GLN A 243 -1.93 14.80 -7.49
C GLN A 243 -2.06 13.39 -8.07
N THR A 244 -2.67 12.49 -7.29
CA THR A 244 -3.09 11.17 -7.79
C THR A 244 -4.55 11.27 -8.23
N VAL A 245 -4.82 10.79 -9.44
CA VAL A 245 -6.16 10.85 -10.05
C VAL A 245 -6.57 9.47 -10.52
N THR A 246 -7.89 9.25 -10.57
CA THR A 246 -8.48 8.13 -11.32
C THR A 246 -9.17 8.67 -12.54
N THR A 247 -8.89 8.06 -13.69
CA THR A 247 -9.56 8.38 -14.94
C THR A 247 -9.95 7.12 -15.69
N THR A 248 -10.76 7.29 -16.73
CA THR A 248 -11.12 6.20 -17.64
C THR A 248 -10.89 6.60 -19.07
N GLY A 249 -10.48 5.65 -19.91
CA GLY A 249 -10.33 5.90 -21.33
C GLY A 249 -10.18 4.61 -22.11
N PHE A 250 -10.35 4.72 -23.43
CA PHE A 250 -10.02 3.63 -24.34
C PHE A 250 -8.53 3.62 -24.61
N VAL A 251 -7.91 2.44 -24.55
CA VAL A 251 -6.51 2.26 -24.92
C VAL A 251 -6.35 2.48 -26.43
N THR A 252 -5.56 3.47 -26.83
CA THR A 252 -5.34 3.85 -28.24
C THR A 252 -3.95 3.46 -28.75
N ALA A 253 -2.99 3.25 -27.84
CA ALA A 253 -1.67 2.73 -28.13
C ALA A 253 -1.12 1.97 -26.92
N ALA A 254 -0.30 0.94 -27.13
CA ALA A 254 0.36 0.19 -26.06
C ALA A 254 1.80 -0.15 -26.44
N TYR A 255 2.75 0.12 -25.55
CA TYR A 255 4.19 0.04 -25.77
C TYR A 255 4.88 -0.84 -24.72
N ALA A 256 4.54 -2.13 -24.74
CA ALA A 256 5.15 -3.12 -23.86
C ALA A 256 6.65 -3.35 -24.15
N THR A 257 7.08 -3.06 -25.38
CA THR A 257 8.47 -3.12 -25.85
C THR A 257 8.93 -1.74 -26.35
N GLY A 258 10.15 -1.62 -26.88
CA GLY A 258 10.63 -0.37 -27.47
C GLY A 258 11.08 0.72 -26.46
N GLY A 259 10.86 0.52 -25.17
CA GLY A 259 11.42 1.35 -24.08
C GLY A 259 10.49 2.43 -23.51
N PHE A 260 9.32 2.65 -24.12
CA PHE A 260 8.29 3.57 -23.64
C PHE A 260 7.62 3.08 -22.35
N ARG A 261 7.43 1.76 -22.18
CA ARG A 261 6.96 1.14 -20.93
C ARG A 261 5.60 1.65 -20.45
N GLY A 262 4.68 1.85 -21.38
CA GLY A 262 3.37 2.42 -21.08
C GLY A 262 2.40 2.31 -22.24
N TYR A 263 1.27 2.97 -22.12
CA TYR A 263 0.17 2.96 -23.09
C TYR A 263 -0.54 4.31 -23.05
N THR A 264 -1.33 4.61 -24.07
CA THR A 264 -2.12 5.83 -24.14
C THR A 264 -3.58 5.49 -23.99
N ILE A 265 -4.31 6.29 -23.21
CA ILE A 265 -5.76 6.22 -23.12
C ILE A 265 -6.39 7.53 -23.59
N GLN A 266 -7.58 7.45 -24.16
CA GLN A 266 -8.31 8.60 -24.68
C GLN A 266 -9.80 8.52 -24.31
N GLU A 267 -10.43 9.66 -24.02
CA GLU A 267 -11.82 9.73 -23.55
C GLU A 267 -12.80 9.11 -24.56
N ALA A 268 -13.84 8.46 -24.04
CA ALA A 268 -14.91 7.91 -24.84
C ALA A 268 -15.65 9.03 -25.63
N GLY A 269 -15.91 8.80 -26.92
CA GLY A 269 -16.64 9.71 -27.79
C GLY A 269 -15.84 10.93 -28.28
N SER A 270 -14.58 11.06 -27.87
CA SER A 270 -13.71 12.19 -28.22
C SER A 270 -13.14 12.14 -29.66
N GLY A 271 -12.48 13.22 -30.06
CA GLY A 271 -11.72 13.34 -31.30
C GLY A 271 -12.45 13.94 -32.50
N THR A 272 -13.78 14.12 -32.43
CA THR A 272 -14.52 14.88 -33.48
C THR A 272 -14.75 16.34 -33.13
N SER A 273 -14.87 16.66 -31.84
CA SER A 273 -14.94 18.01 -31.30
C SER A 273 -13.65 18.30 -30.55
N LEU A 274 -12.79 19.15 -31.12
CA LEU A 274 -11.55 19.56 -30.47
C LEU A 274 -11.80 20.83 -29.65
N ASP A 275 -11.15 20.90 -28.50
CA ASP A 275 -11.06 22.10 -27.68
C ASP A 275 -9.59 22.50 -27.46
N ASP A 276 -9.33 23.34 -26.46
CA ASP A 276 -7.99 23.86 -26.15
C ASP A 276 -7.22 22.94 -25.18
N SER A 277 -7.76 21.76 -24.86
CA SER A 277 -7.17 20.71 -24.01
C SER A 277 -7.17 19.36 -24.73
N SER A 278 -6.30 18.44 -24.33
CA SER A 278 -6.28 17.11 -24.92
C SER A 278 -7.25 16.15 -24.21
N ASP A 279 -7.94 15.31 -24.99
CA ASP A 279 -8.77 14.21 -24.49
C ASP A 279 -7.98 12.91 -24.22
N ALA A 280 -6.65 12.94 -24.35
CA ALA A 280 -5.80 11.77 -24.19
C ALA A 280 -4.64 12.02 -23.22
N VAL A 281 -4.21 10.96 -22.55
CA VAL A 281 -3.07 11.00 -21.63
C VAL A 281 -2.24 9.73 -21.77
N TYR A 282 -0.93 9.90 -21.62
CA TYR A 282 -0.02 8.77 -21.56
C TYR A 282 0.03 8.18 -20.16
N VAL A 283 -0.03 6.85 -20.07
CA VAL A 283 0.08 6.09 -18.84
C VAL A 283 1.45 5.41 -18.81
N TYR A 284 2.34 5.92 -17.96
CA TYR A 284 3.64 5.32 -17.71
C TYR A 284 3.49 4.19 -16.68
N SER A 285 3.55 2.94 -17.16
CA SER A 285 3.45 1.77 -16.29
C SER A 285 4.01 0.50 -16.93
N SER A 286 5.25 0.15 -16.56
CA SER A 286 5.82 -1.15 -16.93
C SER A 286 5.11 -2.34 -16.27
N ALA A 287 4.34 -2.09 -15.20
CA ALA A 287 3.59 -3.12 -14.49
C ALA A 287 2.31 -3.49 -15.23
N THR A 288 1.55 -2.52 -15.73
CA THR A 288 0.20 -2.74 -16.29
C THR A 288 0.15 -2.75 -17.81
N VAL A 289 1.20 -2.29 -18.53
CA VAL A 289 1.22 -2.29 -20.00
C VAL A 289 1.06 -3.68 -20.63
N GLY A 290 1.43 -4.74 -19.90
CA GLY A 290 1.24 -6.12 -20.34
C GLY A 290 -0.18 -6.67 -20.15
N GLU A 291 -1.05 -5.89 -19.49
CA GLU A 291 -2.42 -6.27 -19.12
C GLU A 291 -3.46 -5.67 -20.07
N VAL A 292 -3.07 -4.77 -20.98
CA VAL A 292 -3.98 -4.04 -21.88
C VAL A 292 -3.75 -4.34 -23.35
N ALA A 293 -4.81 -4.24 -24.13
CA ALA A 293 -4.83 -4.24 -25.59
C ALA A 293 -5.50 -2.95 -26.12
N ILE A 294 -5.14 -2.56 -27.35
CA ILE A 294 -5.79 -1.44 -28.04
C ILE A 294 -7.28 -1.75 -28.19
N GLY A 295 -8.12 -0.80 -27.76
CA GLY A 295 -9.58 -0.93 -27.76
C GLY A 295 -10.19 -1.30 -26.41
N ASP A 296 -9.38 -1.70 -25.42
CA ASP A 296 -9.87 -1.95 -24.06
C ASP A 296 -10.31 -0.63 -23.43
N TYR A 297 -11.39 -0.68 -22.65
CA TYR A 297 -11.83 0.46 -21.83
C TYR A 297 -11.36 0.22 -20.40
N VAL A 298 -10.51 1.10 -19.90
CA VAL A 298 -9.83 0.90 -18.62
C VAL A 298 -10.07 2.06 -17.68
N GLN A 299 -10.11 1.75 -16.40
CA GLN A 299 -9.91 2.69 -15.31
C GLN A 299 -8.46 2.59 -14.85
N VAL A 300 -7.80 3.73 -14.72
CA VAL A 300 -6.43 3.80 -14.20
C VAL A 300 -6.34 4.82 -13.08
N THR A 301 -5.52 4.48 -12.09
CA THR A 301 -5.21 5.34 -10.93
C THR A 301 -3.72 5.57 -10.87
N GLY A 302 -3.30 6.84 -10.92
CA GLY A 302 -1.88 7.17 -10.91
C GLY A 302 -1.61 8.64 -10.61
N ALA A 303 -0.36 8.92 -10.23
CA ALA A 303 0.11 10.28 -9.99
C ALA A 303 0.35 11.01 -11.33
N VAL A 304 -0.14 12.24 -11.44
CA VAL A 304 0.09 13.11 -12.60
C VAL A 304 1.48 13.72 -12.52
N SER A 305 2.23 13.65 -13.63
CA SER A 305 3.57 14.22 -13.73
C SER A 305 3.88 14.74 -15.14
N GLU A 306 4.82 15.67 -15.21
CA GLU A 306 5.43 16.11 -16.47
C GLU A 306 6.73 15.35 -16.71
N TYR A 307 6.82 14.65 -17.83
CA TYR A 307 8.05 13.95 -18.22
C TYR A 307 8.39 14.19 -19.68
N SER A 308 9.61 14.68 -19.94
CA SER A 308 10.08 14.99 -21.30
C SER A 308 9.18 15.96 -22.08
N GLY A 309 8.40 16.79 -21.39
CA GLY A 309 7.45 17.74 -22.00
C GLY A 309 6.15 17.07 -22.42
N LEU A 310 5.72 16.04 -21.68
CA LEU A 310 4.46 15.33 -21.85
C LEU A 310 3.78 15.19 -20.48
N THR A 311 2.47 15.39 -20.42
CA THR A 311 1.66 15.01 -19.26
C THR A 311 1.49 13.48 -19.25
N GLU A 312 1.86 12.83 -18.14
CA GLU A 312 1.69 11.39 -17.96
C GLU A 312 1.13 11.01 -16.58
N LEU A 313 0.47 9.85 -16.53
CA LEU A 313 0.05 9.18 -15.29
C LEU A 313 1.03 8.06 -14.95
N SER A 314 1.65 8.14 -13.77
CA SER A 314 2.46 7.06 -13.21
C SER A 314 1.56 6.05 -12.47
N VAL A 315 1.36 4.87 -13.07
CA VAL A 315 0.44 3.85 -12.55
C VAL A 315 1.20 2.63 -12.02
N ALA A 316 0.95 2.25 -10.77
CA ALA A 316 1.56 1.09 -10.12
C ALA A 316 0.82 -0.22 -10.43
N SER A 317 1.41 -1.35 -10.03
CA SER A 317 0.71 -2.65 -10.04
C SER A 317 -0.59 -2.57 -9.25
N GLY A 318 -1.69 -3.08 -9.82
CA GLY A 318 -3.03 -3.01 -9.21
C GLY A 318 -3.76 -1.67 -9.40
N GLY A 319 -3.11 -0.66 -9.99
CA GLY A 319 -3.72 0.63 -10.33
C GLY A 319 -4.48 0.65 -11.66
N LEU A 320 -4.77 -0.53 -12.24
CA LEU A 320 -5.55 -0.69 -13.47
C LEU A 320 -6.72 -1.63 -13.23
N THR A 321 -7.87 -1.30 -13.79
CA THR A 321 -9.04 -2.19 -13.89
C THR A 321 -9.64 -2.07 -15.28
N GLU A 322 -9.76 -3.18 -15.99
CA GLU A 322 -10.54 -3.23 -17.24
C GLU A 322 -12.05 -3.15 -16.92
N LEU A 323 -12.76 -2.32 -17.68
CA LEU A 323 -14.19 -2.05 -17.52
C LEU A 323 -14.98 -2.56 -18.74
N ASP A 324 -16.29 -2.78 -18.56
CA ASP A 324 -17.19 -3.08 -19.68
C ASP A 324 -17.44 -1.84 -20.53
N ALA A 325 -17.12 -1.92 -21.83
CA ALA A 325 -17.29 -0.84 -22.79
C ALA A 325 -18.73 -0.76 -23.37
N ALA A 326 -19.65 -1.61 -22.93
CA ALA A 326 -21.01 -1.66 -23.46
C ALA A 326 -21.75 -0.31 -23.37
N GLY A 327 -22.16 0.21 -24.53
CA GLY A 327 -22.89 1.48 -24.63
C GLY A 327 -22.02 2.73 -24.71
N LEU A 328 -20.70 2.58 -24.63
CA LEU A 328 -19.74 3.67 -24.88
C LEU A 328 -19.37 3.74 -26.36
N THR A 329 -19.01 4.94 -26.81
CA THR A 329 -18.48 5.17 -28.16
C THR A 329 -16.96 5.29 -28.06
N PRO A 330 -16.17 4.46 -28.75
CA PRO A 330 -14.72 4.61 -28.78
C PRO A 330 -14.30 5.97 -29.39
N PRO A 331 -13.14 6.53 -28.99
CA PRO A 331 -12.60 7.73 -29.60
C PRO A 331 -12.31 7.52 -31.09
N THR A 332 -12.42 8.60 -31.86
CA THR A 332 -12.03 8.62 -33.28
C THR A 332 -10.80 9.47 -33.49
N PRO A 333 -9.96 9.20 -34.51
CA PRO A 333 -8.84 10.07 -34.83
C PRO A 333 -9.28 11.50 -35.18
N ALA A 334 -8.61 12.49 -34.61
CA ALA A 334 -8.82 13.90 -34.90
C ALA A 334 -8.34 14.26 -36.31
N GLU A 335 -9.26 14.64 -37.19
CA GLU A 335 -8.94 15.12 -38.53
C GLU A 335 -8.43 16.57 -38.49
N VAL A 336 -7.12 16.76 -38.48
CA VAL A 336 -6.48 18.07 -38.27
C VAL A 336 -5.51 18.43 -39.37
N ALA A 337 -5.31 19.72 -39.63
CA ALA A 337 -4.10 20.15 -40.35
C ALA A 337 -2.87 19.90 -39.47
N TRP A 338 -1.67 19.83 -40.08
CA TRP A 338 -0.45 19.64 -39.31
C TRP A 338 -0.26 20.73 -38.23
N PRO A 339 -0.13 20.37 -36.94
CA PRO A 339 -0.05 21.34 -35.85
C PRO A 339 1.32 22.03 -35.81
N ARG A 340 1.36 23.28 -36.29
CA ARG A 340 2.62 24.04 -36.45
C ARG A 340 3.08 24.74 -35.18
N THR A 341 2.16 25.12 -34.29
CA THR A 341 2.46 25.82 -33.03
C THR A 341 2.53 24.84 -31.86
N ASP A 342 3.21 25.23 -30.78
CA ASP A 342 3.29 24.43 -29.56
C ASP A 342 1.90 24.18 -28.97
N GLY A 343 1.11 25.23 -28.74
CA GLY A 343 -0.26 25.05 -28.23
C GLY A 343 -1.21 24.23 -29.11
N ALA A 344 -0.94 24.12 -30.42
CA ALA A 344 -1.74 23.23 -31.28
C ALA A 344 -1.28 21.77 -31.20
N ARG A 345 -0.04 21.52 -30.78
CA ARG A 345 0.44 20.18 -30.43
C ARG A 345 -0.04 19.81 -29.03
N GLU A 346 -0.03 20.76 -28.10
CA GLU A 346 -0.51 20.60 -26.73
C GLU A 346 -1.98 20.16 -26.68
N ALA A 347 -2.86 20.85 -27.40
CA ALA A 347 -4.28 20.49 -27.51
C ALA A 347 -4.55 19.13 -28.19
N LEU A 348 -3.51 18.46 -28.71
CA LEU A 348 -3.59 17.14 -29.33
C LEU A 348 -2.67 16.14 -28.64
N GLU A 349 -2.09 16.48 -27.49
CA GLU A 349 -1.11 15.65 -26.81
C GLU A 349 -1.66 14.24 -26.58
N SER A 350 -0.93 13.22 -27.01
CA SER A 350 -1.33 11.81 -26.88
C SER A 350 -2.60 11.39 -27.65
N MET A 351 -3.34 12.30 -28.30
CA MET A 351 -4.57 11.94 -29.01
C MET A 351 -4.30 11.12 -30.27
N LEU A 352 -5.25 10.27 -30.66
CA LEU A 352 -5.32 9.77 -32.02
C LEU A 352 -5.49 10.95 -32.98
N VAL A 353 -4.53 11.11 -33.90
CA VAL A 353 -4.57 12.16 -34.93
C VAL A 353 -4.57 11.56 -36.32
N ALA A 354 -5.35 12.17 -37.22
CA ALA A 354 -5.37 11.89 -38.65
C ALA A 354 -5.03 13.18 -39.43
N PRO A 355 -3.73 13.52 -39.59
CA PRO A 355 -3.33 14.73 -40.29
C PRO A 355 -3.85 14.78 -41.74
N GLN A 356 -4.42 15.91 -42.13
CA GLN A 356 -5.05 16.15 -43.43
C GLN A 356 -4.18 17.02 -44.34
N GLY A 357 -4.16 16.69 -45.63
CA GLY A 357 -3.42 17.40 -46.67
C GLY A 357 -2.13 16.71 -47.11
N ASP A 358 -1.36 17.39 -47.95
CA ASP A 358 -0.11 16.87 -48.50
C ASP A 358 1.06 17.16 -47.54
N PHE A 359 1.84 16.12 -47.21
CA PHE A 359 3.04 16.24 -46.39
C PHE A 359 4.25 15.65 -47.10
N THR A 360 5.40 16.30 -46.91
CA THR A 360 6.70 15.78 -47.37
C THR A 360 7.51 15.38 -46.14
N VAL A 361 7.81 14.09 -46.01
CA VAL A 361 8.73 13.59 -44.99
C VAL A 361 10.16 13.83 -45.48
N THR A 362 10.92 14.68 -44.80
CA THR A 362 12.27 15.10 -45.22
C THR A 362 13.41 14.40 -44.48
N ASP A 363 13.12 13.59 -43.46
CA ASP A 363 14.10 12.78 -42.71
C ASP A 363 13.42 11.54 -42.10
N THR A 364 13.99 10.36 -42.30
CA THR A 364 13.51 9.08 -41.77
C THR A 364 14.57 8.36 -40.94
N TYR A 365 15.72 9.00 -40.64
CA TYR A 365 16.82 8.33 -39.95
C TYR A 365 16.41 7.81 -38.57
N SER A 366 15.56 8.56 -37.87
CA SER A 366 15.04 8.21 -36.54
C SER A 366 13.66 7.56 -36.58
N THR A 367 13.04 7.37 -37.76
CA THR A 367 11.76 6.65 -37.83
C THR A 367 12.03 5.18 -37.48
N ASN A 368 11.27 4.64 -36.53
CA ASN A 368 11.37 3.27 -35.99
C ASN A 368 12.44 3.03 -34.89
N TYR A 369 12.93 4.08 -34.21
CA TYR A 369 13.91 3.93 -33.11
C TYR A 369 13.34 3.26 -31.84
N TYR A 370 12.01 3.25 -31.67
CA TYR A 370 11.33 2.83 -30.45
C TYR A 370 10.21 1.79 -30.68
N ALA A 371 10.38 0.90 -31.68
CA ALA A 371 9.42 -0.19 -31.95
C ALA A 371 9.50 -1.34 -30.93
#